data_AF-A0A645EVN1-F1
#
_entry.id   AF-A0A645EVN1-F1
#
_cell.length_a   1.000
_cell.length_b   1.000
_cell.length_c   1.000
_cell.angle_alpha   90.00
_cell.angle_beta   90.00
_cell.angle_gamma   90.00
#
_symmetry.space_group_name_H-M   'P 1'
#
loop_
_entity.id
_entity.type
_entity.pdbx_description
1 polymer ?
#
loop_
_entity_poly.entity_id
_entity_poly.type
_entity_poly.pdbx_seq_one_letter_code
_entity_poly.pdbx_strand_id
1 'polypeptide(L)'
;MTGGQMAPTTLPGMKTETTPYGRDIESTGAPTKGPEMVAAVAPEGAYVARGTIANPRQMKGFIKKALENQMAGRGLSFVECLSSCPTNWRTNAKQTWEFVEKDMAQYFKVGELRVPPEMKEGK
;
A
#
# COMPACT_ATOMS: atom_id res chain seq x y z
N MET A 1 9.68 -8.72 -14.24
CA MET A 1 8.24 -8.45 -14.51
C MET A 1 8.11 -7.63 -15.78
N THR A 2 6.93 -7.55 -16.39
CA THR A 2 6.54 -7.13 -17.77
C THR A 2 7.03 -5.77 -18.32
N GLY A 3 8.12 -5.20 -17.79
CA GLY A 3 8.75 -3.97 -18.28
C GLY A 3 8.34 -2.70 -17.53
N GLY A 4 7.35 -2.76 -16.62
CA GLY A 4 6.86 -1.57 -15.95
C GLY A 4 5.75 -0.87 -16.70
N GLN A 5 4.70 -1.62 -17.01
CA GLN A 5 3.46 -1.10 -17.57
C GLN A 5 2.69 -0.26 -16.55
N MET A 6 1.83 0.64 -17.02
CA MET A 6 0.91 1.38 -16.15
C MET A 6 0.05 0.42 -15.31
N ALA A 7 -0.02 0.70 -14.01
CA ALA A 7 -0.81 -0.04 -13.04
C ALA A 7 -1.89 0.86 -12.43
N PRO A 8 -2.94 0.29 -11.80
CA PRO A 8 -3.95 1.06 -11.08
C PRO A 8 -3.36 2.00 -10.01
N THR A 9 -2.20 1.65 -9.44
CA THR A 9 -1.47 2.43 -8.43
C THR A 9 -0.44 3.41 -9.00
N THR A 10 -0.26 3.48 -10.32
CA THR A 10 0.63 4.46 -10.97
C THR A 10 0.15 5.87 -10.67
N LEU A 11 1.02 6.73 -10.12
CA LEU A 11 0.71 8.10 -9.70
C LEU A 11 0.43 9.03 -10.90
N PRO A 12 -0.28 10.16 -10.70
CA PRO A 12 -0.48 11.17 -11.75
C PRO A 12 0.86 11.67 -12.30
N GLY A 13 0.97 11.81 -13.62
CA GLY A 13 2.20 12.24 -14.30
C GLY A 13 3.34 11.21 -14.31
N MET A 14 3.20 10.06 -13.62
CA MET A 14 4.24 9.05 -13.56
C MET A 14 4.39 8.33 -14.91
N LYS A 15 5.62 8.35 -15.45
CA LYS A 15 5.95 7.68 -16.71
C LYS A 15 6.11 6.19 -16.51
N THR A 16 5.55 5.42 -17.44
CA THR A 16 5.65 3.96 -17.51
C THR A 16 5.86 3.55 -18.97
N GLU A 17 6.11 2.27 -19.25
CA GLU A 17 6.32 1.81 -20.63
C GLU A 17 5.07 2.01 -21.52
N THR A 18 3.85 1.86 -20.97
CA THR A 18 2.59 2.17 -21.70
C THR A 18 2.11 3.62 -21.54
N THR A 19 2.73 4.42 -20.68
CA THR A 19 2.43 5.86 -20.53
C THR A 19 3.71 6.69 -20.58
N PRO A 20 4.35 6.83 -21.77
CA PRO A 20 5.64 7.50 -21.90
C PRO A 20 5.57 9.01 -21.58
N TYR A 21 4.38 9.61 -21.69
CA TYR A 21 4.13 11.00 -21.35
C TYR A 21 3.61 11.20 -19.91
N GLY A 22 3.50 10.12 -19.14
CA GLY A 22 2.94 10.12 -17.79
C GLY A 22 1.47 9.67 -17.75
N ARG A 23 0.99 9.24 -16.58
CA ARG A 23 -0.43 8.98 -16.37
C ARG A 23 -1.23 10.27 -16.43
N ASP A 24 -2.21 10.31 -17.32
CA ASP A 24 -3.26 11.33 -17.34
C ASP A 24 -4.50 10.83 -16.57
N ILE A 25 -4.90 11.59 -15.55
CA ILE A 25 -6.01 11.21 -14.66
C ILE A 25 -7.37 11.49 -15.27
N GLU A 26 -7.47 12.38 -16.26
CA GLU A 26 -8.74 12.69 -16.92
C GLU A 26 -9.16 11.51 -17.83
N SER A 27 -8.20 10.84 -18.45
CA SER A 27 -8.45 9.67 -19.31
C SER A 27 -8.48 8.34 -18.54
N THR A 28 -7.71 8.20 -17.45
CA THR A 28 -7.54 6.91 -16.75
C THR A 28 -8.10 6.88 -15.33
N GLY A 29 -8.63 8.00 -14.84
CA GLY A 29 -9.00 8.19 -13.44
C GLY A 29 -7.80 8.34 -12.51
N ALA A 30 -8.08 8.60 -11.24
CA ALA A 30 -7.06 8.72 -10.20
C ALA A 30 -6.52 7.33 -9.76
N PRO A 31 -5.28 7.25 -9.22
CA PRO A 31 -4.74 5.98 -8.74
C PRO A 31 -5.62 5.35 -7.66
N THR A 32 -5.83 4.04 -7.76
CA THR A 32 -6.70 3.29 -6.84
C THR A 32 -6.04 3.09 -5.48
N LYS A 33 -6.86 3.14 -4.43
CA LYS A 33 -6.46 3.03 -3.04
C LYS A 33 -6.87 1.65 -2.50
N GLY A 34 -5.96 0.68 -2.60
CA GLY A 34 -6.23 -0.73 -2.29
C GLY A 34 -6.74 -0.97 -0.85
N PRO A 35 -5.95 -0.65 0.19
CA PRO A 35 -6.34 -0.76 1.59
C PRO A 35 -7.68 -0.10 1.91
N GLU A 36 -7.95 1.09 1.37
CA GLU A 36 -9.19 1.83 1.59
C GLU A 36 -10.38 1.05 1.00
N MET A 37 -10.24 0.53 -0.23
CA MET A 37 -11.25 -0.32 -0.86
C MET A 37 -11.49 -1.59 -0.04
N VAL A 38 -10.43 -2.28 0.40
CA VAL A 38 -10.53 -3.49 1.21
C VAL A 38 -11.18 -3.18 2.56
N ALA A 39 -10.77 -2.11 3.24
CA ALA A 39 -11.32 -1.72 4.54
C ALA A 39 -12.83 -1.44 4.47
N ALA A 40 -13.30 -0.87 3.36
CA ALA A 40 -14.71 -0.55 3.12
C ALA A 40 -15.59 -1.79 2.92
N VAL A 41 -15.07 -2.87 2.31
CA VAL A 41 -15.86 -4.06 1.94
C VAL A 41 -15.55 -5.30 2.75
N ALA A 42 -14.47 -5.29 3.54
CA ALA A 42 -14.05 -6.46 4.32
C ALA A 42 -15.06 -6.77 5.44
N PRO A 43 -15.26 -8.08 5.75
CA PRO A 43 -16.05 -8.53 6.89
C PRO A 43 -15.59 -7.94 8.23
N GLU A 44 -16.44 -8.05 9.25
CA GLU A 44 -16.06 -7.77 10.63
C GLU A 44 -14.86 -8.63 11.05
N GLY A 45 -13.97 -8.08 11.90
CA GLY A 45 -12.74 -8.76 12.32
C GLY A 45 -11.54 -8.54 11.40
N ALA A 46 -11.73 -7.96 10.21
CA ALA A 46 -10.62 -7.74 9.28
C ALA A 46 -9.60 -6.71 9.80
N TYR A 47 -8.31 -7.02 9.62
CA TYR A 47 -7.22 -6.09 9.85
C TYR A 47 -6.73 -5.52 8.52
N VAL A 48 -6.66 -4.19 8.38
CA VAL A 48 -6.24 -3.53 7.15
C VAL A 48 -5.27 -2.40 7.46
N ALA A 49 -4.08 -2.46 6.86
CA ALA A 49 -3.04 -1.45 7.05
C ALA A 49 -2.23 -1.19 5.78
N ARG A 50 -1.61 -0.01 5.72
CA ARG A 50 -0.59 0.35 4.73
C ARG A 50 0.67 0.81 5.45
N GLY A 51 1.81 0.27 5.10
CA GLY A 51 3.11 0.78 5.53
C GLY A 51 4.07 0.98 4.36
N THR A 52 5.34 1.26 4.68
CA THR A 52 6.39 1.52 3.70
C THR A 52 7.66 0.77 4.05
N ILE A 53 8.38 0.27 3.04
CA ILE A 53 9.70 -0.35 3.24
C ILE A 53 10.73 0.62 3.85
N ALA A 54 10.50 1.94 3.72
CA ALA A 54 11.33 2.96 4.35
C ALA A 54 11.22 2.97 5.88
N ASN A 55 10.17 2.36 6.44
CA ASN A 55 10.01 2.18 7.88
C ASN A 55 9.82 0.69 8.24
N PRO A 56 10.92 -0.08 8.32
CA PRO A 56 10.86 -1.51 8.62
C PRO A 56 10.24 -1.82 9.99
N ARG A 57 10.40 -0.94 10.98
CA ARG A 57 9.83 -1.12 12.32
C ARG A 57 8.31 -1.08 12.28
N GLN A 58 7.74 -0.11 11.57
CA GLN A 58 6.30 -0.02 11.33
C GLN A 58 5.78 -1.25 10.57
N MET A 59 6.45 -1.61 9.46
CA MET A 59 6.06 -2.77 8.65
C MET A 59 6.06 -4.07 9.45
N LYS A 60 7.09 -4.31 10.27
CA LYS A 60 7.15 -5.46 11.17
C LYS A 60 5.95 -5.48 12.13
N GLY A 61 5.57 -4.33 12.68
CA GLY A 61 4.40 -4.19 13.54
C GLY A 61 3.10 -4.58 12.84
N PHE A 62 2.87 -4.05 11.63
CA PHE A 62 1.66 -4.35 10.85
C PHE A 62 1.58 -5.82 10.42
N ILE A 63 2.69 -6.39 9.96
CA ILE A 63 2.74 -7.82 9.60
C ILE A 63 2.47 -8.69 10.83
N LYS A 64 3.05 -8.35 11.99
CA LYS A 64 2.80 -9.08 13.24
C LYS A 64 1.30 -9.06 13.61
N LYS A 65 0.69 -7.87 13.65
CA LYS A 65 -0.75 -7.72 13.95
C LYS A 65 -1.63 -8.47 12.94
N ALA A 66 -1.29 -8.43 11.66
CA ALA A 66 -2.01 -9.15 10.60
C ALA A 66 -1.98 -10.67 10.81
N LEU A 67 -0.83 -11.22 11.19
CA LEU A 67 -0.68 -12.64 11.50
C LEU A 67 -1.41 -13.02 12.79
N GLU A 68 -1.26 -12.23 13.86
CA GLU A 68 -1.99 -12.42 15.12
C GLU A 68 -3.51 -12.40 14.90
N ASN A 69 -4.00 -11.53 14.01
CA ASN A 69 -5.42 -11.46 13.64
C ASN A 69 -5.91 -12.76 12.98
N GLN A 70 -5.13 -13.32 12.05
CA GLN A 70 -5.45 -14.61 11.43
C GLN A 70 -5.40 -15.75 12.44
N MET A 71 -4.37 -15.80 13.31
CA MET A 71 -4.24 -16.83 14.35
C MET A 71 -5.39 -16.79 15.36
N ALA A 72 -5.96 -15.61 15.63
CA ALA A 72 -7.13 -15.42 16.47
C ALA A 72 -8.47 -15.78 15.77
N GLY A 73 -8.44 -16.31 14.54
CA GLY A 73 -9.64 -16.72 13.81
C GLY A 73 -10.52 -15.57 13.31
N ARG A 74 -10.00 -14.34 13.24
CA ARG A 74 -10.77 -13.13 12.87
C ARG A 74 -10.87 -12.88 11.37
N GLY A 75 -10.40 -13.83 10.56
CA GLY A 75 -10.54 -13.81 9.10
C GLY A 75 -9.44 -13.01 8.39
N LEU A 76 -9.84 -12.08 7.53
CA LEU A 76 -8.96 -11.43 6.56
C LEU A 76 -7.97 -10.46 7.22
N SER A 77 -6.72 -10.52 6.80
CA SER A 77 -5.73 -9.47 7.05
C SER A 77 -5.16 -8.98 5.73
N PHE A 78 -5.12 -7.66 5.53
CA PHE A 78 -4.59 -7.01 4.34
C PHE A 78 -3.54 -5.98 4.71
N VAL A 79 -2.31 -6.16 4.22
CA VAL A 79 -1.19 -5.24 4.46
C VAL A 79 -0.60 -4.81 3.13
N GLU A 80 -0.79 -3.54 2.76
CA GLU A 80 -0.12 -2.95 1.60
C GLU A 80 1.24 -2.37 2.00
N CYS A 81 2.26 -2.62 1.17
CA CYS A 81 3.61 -2.12 1.39
C CYS A 81 4.03 -1.24 0.22
N LEU A 82 4.26 0.06 0.48
CA LEU A 82 4.91 0.94 -0.48
C LEU A 82 6.36 0.46 -0.64
N SER A 83 6.72 0.07 -1.86
CA SER A 83 8.01 -0.53 -2.19
C SER A 83 8.72 0.23 -3.30
N SER A 84 10.06 0.09 -3.36
CA SER A 84 10.89 0.72 -4.38
C SER A 84 11.00 -0.15 -5.64
N CYS A 85 11.05 0.50 -6.81
CA CYS A 85 11.36 -0.16 -8.08
C CYS A 85 12.33 0.70 -8.92
N PRO A 86 13.61 0.79 -8.51
CA PRO A 86 14.57 1.71 -9.12
C PRO A 86 14.75 1.47 -10.63
N THR A 87 14.65 0.21 -11.07
CA THR A 87 14.80 -0.17 -12.48
C THR A 87 13.79 0.51 -13.40
N ASN A 88 12.51 0.53 -13.01
CA ASN A 88 11.45 1.10 -13.85
C ASN A 88 11.38 2.63 -13.72
N TRP A 89 11.74 3.17 -12.56
CA TRP A 89 11.71 4.62 -12.31
C TRP A 89 12.93 5.34 -12.87
N ARG A 90 13.98 4.60 -13.24
CA ARG A 90 15.24 5.14 -13.78
C ARG A 90 15.88 6.16 -12.83
N THR A 91 15.75 5.92 -11.52
CA THR A 91 16.23 6.76 -10.43
C THR A 91 17.49 6.18 -9.78
N ASN A 92 18.34 7.04 -9.20
CA ASN A 92 19.41 6.57 -8.33
C ASN A 92 18.89 6.18 -6.93
N ALA A 93 19.75 5.63 -6.08
CA ALA A 93 19.36 5.16 -4.75
C ALA A 93 18.69 6.27 -3.91
N LYS A 94 19.28 7.47 -3.85
CA LYS A 94 18.75 8.60 -3.07
C LYS A 94 17.36 9.02 -3.56
N GLN A 95 17.22 9.21 -4.86
CA GLN A 95 15.95 9.60 -5.49
C GLN A 95 14.86 8.54 -5.28
N THR A 96 15.22 7.26 -5.33
CA THR A 96 14.29 6.15 -5.12
C THR A 96 13.70 6.18 -3.70
N TRP A 97 14.54 6.41 -2.69
CA TRP A 97 14.08 6.53 -1.31
C TRP A 97 13.23 7.77 -1.09
N GLU A 98 13.67 8.93 -1.60
CA GLU A 98 12.89 10.17 -1.52
C GLU A 98 11.50 10.01 -2.16
N PHE A 99 11.40 9.33 -3.30
CA PHE A 99 10.13 9.08 -3.98
C PHE A 99 9.17 8.23 -3.15
N VAL A 100 9.67 7.15 -2.53
CA VAL A 100 8.85 6.28 -1.68
C VAL A 100 8.37 7.02 -0.42
N GLU A 101 9.25 7.79 0.21
CA GLU A 101 8.96 8.49 1.47
C GLU A 101 8.10 9.74 1.30
N LYS A 102 8.23 10.45 0.17
CA LYS A 102 7.55 11.73 -0.05
C LYS A 102 6.43 11.57 -1.06
N ASP A 103 6.75 11.33 -2.32
CA ASP A 103 5.77 11.36 -3.43
C ASP A 103 4.71 10.26 -3.27
N MET A 104 5.13 9.01 -3.03
CA MET A 104 4.19 7.91 -2.83
C MET A 104 3.38 8.07 -1.54
N ALA A 105 4.03 8.40 -0.43
CA ALA A 105 3.35 8.55 0.86
C ALA A 105 2.41 9.77 0.92
N GLN A 106 2.60 10.77 0.06
CA GLN A 106 1.67 11.90 -0.08
C GLN A 106 0.29 11.42 -0.57
N TYR A 107 0.25 10.56 -1.58
CA TYR A 107 -1.00 10.04 -2.12
C TYR A 107 -1.50 8.79 -1.34
N PHE A 108 -0.59 7.86 -1.05
CA PHE A 108 -0.84 6.61 -0.35
C PHE A 108 -0.48 6.75 1.13
N LYS A 109 -1.40 7.31 1.92
CA LYS A 109 -1.20 7.55 3.36
C LYS A 109 -0.97 6.24 4.10
N VAL A 110 0.16 6.16 4.81
CA VAL A 110 0.50 5.02 5.68
C VAL A 110 -0.28 5.08 6.99
N GLY A 111 -0.60 3.93 7.55
CA GLY A 111 -1.36 3.80 8.78
C GLY A 111 -2.20 2.52 8.83
N GLU A 112 -2.89 2.34 9.95
CA GLU A 112 -3.91 1.31 10.11
C GLU A 112 -5.26 1.90 9.70
N LEU A 113 -5.92 1.27 8.73
CA LEU A 113 -7.22 1.73 8.22
C LEU A 113 -8.38 1.01 8.91
N ARG A 114 -8.15 -0.25 9.32
CA ARG A 114 -9.12 -1.04 10.06
C ARG A 114 -8.39 -1.90 11.08
N VAL A 115 -8.76 -1.73 12.35
CA VAL A 115 -8.21 -2.50 13.47
C VAL A 115 -9.39 -3.20 14.14
N PRO A 116 -9.39 -4.54 14.24
CA PRO A 116 -10.43 -5.25 14.96
C PRO A 116 -10.33 -4.96 16.46
N PRO A 117 -11.46 -4.92 17.19
CA PRO A 117 -11.46 -4.67 18.63
C PRO A 117 -10.66 -5.74 19.37
N GLU A 118 -10.12 -5.37 20.53
CA GLU A 118 -9.51 -6.34 21.44
C GLU A 118 -10.57 -7.37 21.87
N MET A 119 -10.17 -8.65 21.98
CA MET A 119 -11.09 -9.65 22.50
C MET A 119 -11.42 -9.27 23.94
N LYS A 120 -12.69 -9.03 24.24
CA LYS A 120 -13.16 -9.21 25.61
C LYS A 120 -13.04 -10.71 25.87
N GLU A 121 -12.13 -11.11 26.76
CA GLU A 121 -12.10 -12.48 27.27
C GLU A 121 -13.52 -12.83 27.70
N GLY A 122 -14.13 -13.80 27.01
CA GLY A 122 -15.42 -14.32 27.38
C GLY A 122 -15.32 -14.92 28.78
N LYS A 123 -16.24 -14.53 29.66
CA LYS A 123 -16.56 -15.30 30.87
C LYS A 123 -17.18 -16.64 30.49
#